data_AF-A0AAW5NZG9-F1
#
_entry.id   AF-A0AAW5NZG9-F1
#
_cell.length_a   1.000
_cell.length_b   1.000
_cell.length_c   1.000
_cell.angle_alpha   90.00
_cell.angle_beta   90.00
_cell.angle_gamma   90.00
#
_symmetry.space_group_name_H-M   'P 1'
#
loop_
_entity.id
_entity.type
_entity.pdbx_description
1 polymer ?
#
loop_
_entity_poly.entity_id
_entity_poly.type
_entity_poly.pdbx_seq_one_letter_code
_entity_poly.pdbx_strand_id
1 'polypeptide(L)'
;MNIKFLWCWCIFSLLNITSAFSTSQESEILFIDGVKWDMLAQPIDIDSIHYTKFREFLPKERHWTTANWDGYTGVWEIKNNQLYLQKVIIEISENHSTEKREVKGIDSFFSEYKTDDGIFASWFSGKVRLGRGDIIRFGAGGFDRNYMEECVLTIKDGVVTDKVFYHNSRKEGIKLLQIRDSLQAHFPWEKFPEISGKRHIIFLSDFDLSADGHYIDSNVKIRLDKVMTEDQSHPIITAIKKKLKEIYPWEVLYINGKYRPEYQHFTFPIIIKSSNDETPD
;
A
#
# COMPACT_ATOMS: atom_id res chain seq x y z
N MET A 1 -47.73 24.03 2.68
CA MET A 1 -46.67 23.30 1.97
C MET A 1 -45.34 23.77 2.55
N ASN A 2 -44.79 23.02 3.50
CA ASN A 2 -43.85 23.53 4.51
C ASN A 2 -42.39 23.45 4.05
N ILE A 3 -41.71 24.60 4.08
CA ILE A 3 -40.27 24.82 3.85
C ILE A 3 -39.48 24.31 5.07
N LYS A 4 -39.56 23.01 5.36
CA LYS A 4 -38.74 22.34 6.38
C LYS A 4 -38.07 21.05 5.88
N PHE A 5 -38.14 20.77 4.57
CA PHE A 5 -37.59 19.55 3.96
C PHE A 5 -36.34 19.79 3.10
N LEU A 6 -35.71 20.98 3.20
CA LEU A 6 -34.54 21.35 2.40
C LEU A 6 -33.33 21.75 3.26
N TRP A 7 -33.20 21.16 4.45
CA TRP A 7 -32.08 21.41 5.38
C TRP A 7 -31.47 20.10 5.91
N CYS A 8 -31.39 19.07 5.07
CA CYS A 8 -30.67 17.82 5.40
C CYS A 8 -29.63 17.41 4.35
N TRP A 9 -29.29 18.26 3.37
CA TRP A 9 -28.42 17.89 2.24
C TRP A 9 -27.20 18.79 2.03
N CYS A 10 -26.69 19.44 3.09
CA CYS A 10 -25.42 20.18 3.07
C CYS A 10 -24.60 20.06 4.38
N ILE A 11 -24.71 18.94 5.11
CA ILE A 11 -23.81 18.61 6.23
C ILE A 11 -23.20 17.22 6.01
N PHE A 12 -22.74 16.96 4.78
CA PHE A 12 -21.92 15.78 4.45
C PHE A 12 -20.56 16.19 3.84
N SER A 13 -20.18 17.46 3.93
CA SER A 13 -18.87 17.98 3.50
C SER A 13 -17.92 18.32 4.66
N LEU A 14 -18.22 17.81 5.86
CA LEU A 14 -17.30 17.76 7.01
C LEU A 14 -16.87 16.33 7.33
N LEU A 15 -16.76 15.49 6.30
CA LEU A 15 -15.85 14.35 6.39
C LEU A 15 -14.45 14.96 6.45
N ASN A 16 -13.96 15.15 7.69
CA ASN A 16 -12.55 14.95 7.95
C ASN A 16 -12.20 13.67 7.19
N ILE A 17 -11.37 13.78 6.16
CA ILE A 17 -10.75 12.61 5.54
C ILE A 17 -9.78 12.11 6.62
N THR A 18 -10.32 11.48 7.66
CA THR A 18 -9.57 10.52 8.44
C THR A 18 -9.28 9.45 7.41
N SER A 19 -8.03 9.40 6.96
CA SER A 19 -7.51 8.31 6.15
C SER A 19 -8.01 7.02 6.80
N ALA A 20 -8.97 6.36 6.14
CA ALA A 20 -9.42 5.05 6.56
C ALA A 20 -8.21 4.14 6.38
N PHE A 21 -7.51 3.86 7.49
CA PHE A 21 -6.46 2.87 7.47
C PHE A 21 -7.15 1.54 7.20
N SER A 22 -6.99 1.00 5.99
CA SER A 22 -7.40 -0.38 5.72
C SER A 22 -6.41 -1.27 6.45
N THR A 23 -6.94 -2.24 7.20
CA THR A 23 -6.11 -3.26 7.83
C THR A 23 -5.33 -3.99 6.73
N SER A 24 -4.01 -4.10 6.89
CA SER A 24 -3.19 -4.87 5.95
C SER A 24 -3.60 -6.33 5.97
N GLN A 25 -3.70 -6.95 4.81
CA GLN A 25 -3.99 -8.38 4.68
C GLN A 25 -2.81 -9.19 5.21
N GLU A 26 -3.07 -10.19 6.05
CA GLU A 26 -2.07 -11.15 6.53
C GLU A 26 -1.49 -11.95 5.37
N SER A 27 -0.17 -12.15 5.38
CA SER A 27 0.49 -12.98 4.35
C SER A 27 0.25 -14.46 4.57
N GLU A 28 0.25 -15.19 3.47
CA GLU A 28 0.45 -16.63 3.50
C GLU A 28 1.93 -16.97 3.69
N ILE A 29 2.24 -18.26 3.84
CA ILE A 29 3.61 -18.72 4.08
C ILE A 29 4.09 -19.46 2.84
N LEU A 30 5.25 -19.08 2.30
CA LEU A 30 5.91 -19.83 1.22
C LEU A 30 7.31 -20.24 1.64
N PHE A 31 7.67 -21.50 1.38
CA PHE A 31 9.03 -21.99 1.50
C PHE A 31 9.71 -22.08 0.13
N ILE A 32 10.94 -21.59 0.02
CA ILE A 32 11.82 -21.79 -1.14
C ILE A 32 13.15 -22.31 -0.60
N ASP A 33 13.55 -23.52 -1.00
CA ASP A 33 14.79 -24.16 -0.53
C ASP A 33 14.91 -24.16 1.01
N GLY A 34 13.79 -24.41 1.70
CA GLY A 34 13.69 -24.42 3.17
C GLY A 34 13.65 -23.03 3.84
N VAL A 35 13.80 -21.95 3.08
CA VAL A 35 13.70 -20.58 3.58
C VAL A 35 12.24 -20.13 3.60
N LYS A 36 11.77 -19.65 4.76
CA LYS A 36 10.44 -19.07 4.93
C LYS A 36 10.35 -17.66 4.35
N TRP A 37 9.28 -17.39 3.62
CA TRP A 37 8.88 -16.08 3.09
C TRP A 37 7.43 -15.76 3.44
N ASP A 38 7.14 -14.48 3.64
CA ASP A 38 5.78 -13.97 3.67
C ASP A 38 5.28 -13.84 2.22
N MET A 39 4.27 -14.63 1.87
CA MET A 39 3.66 -14.63 0.56
C MET A 39 2.51 -13.63 0.51
N LEU A 40 2.71 -12.58 -0.29
CA LEU A 40 1.77 -11.47 -0.46
C LEU A 40 0.79 -11.76 -1.62
N ALA A 41 0.16 -12.93 -1.57
CA ALA A 41 -0.80 -13.45 -2.54
C ALA A 41 -1.67 -14.54 -1.89
N GLN A 42 -2.83 -14.83 -2.49
CA GLN A 42 -3.73 -15.92 -2.07
C GLN A 42 -4.09 -16.80 -3.29
N PRO A 43 -3.24 -17.76 -3.69
CA PRO A 43 -3.45 -18.57 -4.91
C PRO A 43 -4.60 -19.58 -4.84
N ILE A 44 -5.15 -19.85 -3.65
CA ILE A 44 -6.31 -20.73 -3.47
C ILE A 44 -7.58 -20.14 -4.10
N ASP A 45 -7.64 -18.81 -4.27
CA ASP A 45 -8.80 -18.11 -4.85
C ASP A 45 -8.83 -18.26 -6.39
N ILE A 46 -8.99 -19.50 -6.88
CA ILE A 46 -8.94 -19.86 -8.31
C ILE A 46 -9.93 -19.04 -9.13
N ASP A 47 -11.18 -19.05 -8.69
CA ASP A 47 -12.30 -18.30 -9.24
C ASP A 47 -13.37 -18.12 -8.15
N SER A 48 -14.42 -17.34 -8.42
CA SER A 48 -15.47 -17.06 -7.43
C SER A 48 -16.24 -18.30 -6.96
N ILE A 49 -16.41 -19.30 -7.82
CA ILE A 49 -17.13 -20.55 -7.51
C ILE A 49 -16.26 -21.43 -6.61
N HIS A 50 -15.00 -21.62 -6.99
CA HIS A 50 -14.03 -22.40 -6.24
C HIS A 50 -13.75 -21.76 -4.87
N TYR A 51 -13.57 -20.44 -4.84
CA TYR A 51 -13.44 -19.66 -3.61
C TYR A 51 -14.62 -19.89 -2.66
N THR A 52 -15.85 -19.83 -3.17
CA THR A 52 -17.06 -20.07 -2.35
C THR A 52 -17.08 -21.49 -1.80
N LYS A 53 -16.81 -22.50 -2.64
CA LYS A 53 -16.73 -23.91 -2.23
C LYS A 53 -15.65 -24.13 -1.17
N PHE A 54 -14.49 -23.51 -1.34
CA PHE A 54 -13.39 -23.62 -0.38
C PHE A 54 -13.76 -22.98 0.94
N ARG A 55 -14.37 -21.79 0.91
CA ARG A 55 -14.83 -21.08 2.10
C ARG A 55 -15.90 -21.86 2.89
N GLU A 56 -16.75 -22.60 2.19
CA GLU A 56 -17.75 -23.53 2.78
C GLU A 56 -17.13 -24.80 3.33
N PHE A 57 -16.04 -25.28 2.72
CA PHE A 57 -15.27 -26.43 3.18
C PHE A 57 -14.51 -26.15 4.49
N LEU A 58 -14.05 -24.92 4.69
CA LEU A 58 -13.35 -24.51 5.91
C LEU A 58 -14.26 -24.63 7.15
N PRO A 59 -13.70 -25.05 8.31
CA PRO A 59 -14.44 -25.11 9.58
C PRO A 59 -15.16 -23.79 9.91
N LYS A 60 -16.39 -23.89 10.42
CA LYS A 60 -17.26 -22.72 10.69
C LYS A 60 -16.84 -21.96 11.93
N GLU A 61 -16.22 -22.65 12.87
CA GLU A 61 -15.68 -22.14 14.14
C GLU A 61 -14.35 -21.40 14.00
N ARG A 62 -13.78 -21.34 12.78
CA ARG A 62 -12.53 -20.62 12.55
C ARG A 62 -12.71 -19.13 12.82
N HIS A 63 -11.68 -18.54 13.40
CA HIS A 63 -11.57 -17.12 13.64
C HIS A 63 -11.14 -16.41 12.35
N TRP A 64 -11.73 -15.25 12.09
CA TRP A 64 -11.37 -14.37 10.98
C TRP A 64 -11.26 -12.94 11.50
N THR A 65 -10.45 -12.12 10.82
CA THR A 65 -10.18 -10.74 11.22
C THR A 65 -10.34 -9.80 10.03
N THR A 66 -10.28 -8.48 10.26
CA THR A 66 -10.22 -7.50 9.16
C THR A 66 -8.92 -7.59 8.36
N ALA A 67 -7.90 -8.28 8.87
CA ALA A 67 -6.64 -8.60 8.21
C ALA A 67 -6.66 -9.96 7.49
N ASN A 68 -7.64 -10.82 7.80
CA ASN A 68 -7.77 -12.17 7.25
C ASN A 68 -9.24 -12.59 7.24
N TRP A 69 -9.97 -12.14 6.21
CA TRP A 69 -11.42 -12.29 6.09
C TRP A 69 -11.89 -13.73 5.93
N ASP A 70 -11.02 -14.60 5.43
CA ASP A 70 -11.32 -16.02 5.26
C ASP A 70 -10.80 -16.88 6.41
N GLY A 71 -10.04 -16.31 7.34
CA GLY A 71 -9.61 -17.00 8.56
C GLY A 71 -8.72 -18.21 8.31
N TYR A 72 -7.98 -18.22 7.19
CA TYR A 72 -7.03 -19.28 6.86
C TYR A 72 -5.66 -18.71 6.46
N THR A 73 -4.65 -19.55 6.50
CA THR A 73 -3.31 -19.27 6.00
C THR A 73 -2.83 -20.48 5.21
N GLY A 74 -2.65 -20.33 3.90
CA GLY A 74 -1.98 -21.31 3.07
C GLY A 74 -0.50 -21.42 3.45
N VAL A 75 0.01 -22.65 3.48
CA VAL A 75 1.43 -22.95 3.58
C VAL A 75 1.86 -23.62 2.29
N TRP A 76 2.76 -22.97 1.58
CA TRP A 76 3.17 -23.30 0.24
C TRP A 76 4.65 -23.63 0.18
N GLU A 77 5.06 -24.32 -0.87
CA GLU A 77 6.46 -24.63 -1.15
C GLU A 77 6.75 -24.52 -2.65
N ILE A 78 7.91 -23.97 -3.01
CA ILE A 78 8.46 -24.12 -4.35
C ILE A 78 9.41 -25.31 -4.36
N LYS A 79 9.05 -26.37 -5.10
CA LYS A 79 9.88 -27.56 -5.31
C LYS A 79 10.05 -27.80 -6.80
N ASN A 80 11.28 -27.97 -7.28
CA ASN A 80 11.57 -28.15 -8.71
C ASN A 80 10.93 -27.08 -9.62
N ASN A 81 10.93 -25.82 -9.17
CA ASN A 81 10.26 -24.67 -9.80
C ASN A 81 8.73 -24.80 -9.93
N GLN A 82 8.08 -25.68 -9.16
CA GLN A 82 6.63 -25.83 -9.12
C GLN A 82 6.11 -25.38 -7.76
N LEU A 83 4.96 -24.69 -7.77
CA LEU A 83 4.26 -24.23 -6.58
C LEU A 83 3.33 -25.31 -6.06
N TYR A 84 3.51 -25.68 -4.79
CA TYR A 84 2.69 -26.66 -4.10
C TYR A 84 2.02 -26.06 -2.88
N LEU A 85 0.73 -26.32 -2.70
CA LEU A 85 0.07 -26.14 -1.41
C LEU A 85 0.38 -27.39 -0.55
N GLN A 86 1.00 -27.16 0.60
CA GLN A 86 1.35 -28.21 1.54
C GLN A 86 0.26 -28.42 2.59
N LYS A 87 -0.30 -27.32 3.10
CA LYS A 87 -1.39 -27.36 4.08
C LYS A 87 -2.08 -26.01 4.18
N VAL A 88 -3.24 -26.03 4.83
CA VAL A 88 -3.99 -24.83 5.21
C VAL A 88 -4.13 -24.83 6.72
N ILE A 89 -3.78 -23.71 7.33
CA ILE A 89 -3.89 -23.50 8.78
C ILE A 89 -5.05 -22.55 9.04
N ILE A 90 -5.85 -22.83 10.07
CA ILE A 90 -6.86 -21.92 10.60
C ILE A 90 -6.57 -21.63 12.07
N GLU A 91 -7.12 -20.53 12.57
CA GLU A 91 -7.14 -20.23 13.99
C GLU A 91 -8.53 -20.52 14.56
N ILE A 92 -8.60 -21.13 15.74
CA ILE A 92 -9.85 -21.34 16.48
C ILE A 92 -9.68 -20.69 17.86
N SER A 93 -10.67 -19.90 18.26
CA SER A 93 -10.66 -19.20 19.55
C SER A 93 -11.67 -19.82 20.49
N GLU A 94 -11.20 -20.49 21.53
CA GLU A 94 -12.02 -21.08 22.60
C GLU A 94 -11.48 -20.63 23.98
N ASN A 95 -12.36 -20.24 24.89
CA ASN A 95 -12.02 -19.91 26.28
C ASN A 95 -10.82 -18.94 26.45
N HIS A 96 -10.79 -17.85 25.66
CA HIS A 96 -9.71 -16.86 25.64
C HIS A 96 -8.32 -17.38 25.23
N SER A 97 -8.27 -18.58 24.62
CA SER A 97 -7.08 -19.12 23.97
C SER A 97 -7.32 -19.22 22.46
N THR A 98 -6.29 -18.92 21.67
CA THR A 98 -6.31 -19.08 20.22
C THR A 98 -5.33 -20.19 19.85
N GLU A 99 -5.82 -21.20 19.15
CA GLU A 99 -5.04 -22.35 18.71
C GLU A 99 -4.97 -22.38 17.18
N LYS A 100 -3.77 -22.65 16.63
CA LYS A 100 -3.58 -22.92 15.21
C LYS A 100 -3.80 -24.39 14.92
N ARG A 101 -4.69 -24.70 13.99
CA ARG A 101 -4.99 -26.07 13.56
C ARG A 101 -4.86 -26.21 12.05
N GLU A 102 -4.37 -27.36 11.61
CA GLU A 102 -4.36 -27.72 10.20
C GLU A 102 -5.75 -28.19 9.75
N VAL A 103 -6.19 -27.71 8.59
CA VAL A 103 -7.47 -28.10 7.99
C VAL A 103 -7.35 -29.53 7.44
N LYS A 104 -8.18 -30.42 7.96
CA LYS A 104 -8.24 -31.82 7.49
C LYS A 104 -8.98 -31.91 6.15
N GLY A 105 -8.59 -32.88 5.32
CA GLY A 105 -9.29 -33.18 4.06
C GLY A 105 -8.92 -32.29 2.88
N ILE A 106 -7.94 -31.40 3.02
CA ILE A 106 -7.43 -30.53 1.95
C ILE A 106 -7.02 -31.33 0.70
N ASP A 107 -6.32 -32.45 0.89
CA ASP A 107 -5.98 -33.40 -0.18
C ASP A 107 -7.18 -33.91 -0.96
N SER A 108 -8.31 -34.15 -0.28
CA SER A 108 -9.54 -34.63 -0.93
C SER A 108 -10.21 -33.51 -1.71
N PHE A 109 -10.18 -32.29 -1.16
CA PHE A 109 -10.75 -31.11 -1.80
C PHE A 109 -10.00 -30.77 -3.11
N PHE A 110 -8.67 -30.87 -3.09
CA PHE A 110 -7.81 -30.67 -4.27
C PHE A 110 -7.34 -32.00 -4.90
N SER A 111 -8.18 -33.03 -4.88
CA SER A 111 -7.78 -34.38 -5.31
C SER A 111 -7.27 -34.45 -6.75
N GLU A 112 -7.78 -33.63 -7.66
CA GLU A 112 -7.33 -33.53 -9.06
C GLU A 112 -5.90 -33.01 -9.22
N TYR A 113 -5.38 -32.33 -8.20
CA TYR A 113 -4.07 -31.66 -8.22
C TYR A 113 -3.07 -32.31 -7.25
N LYS A 114 -3.47 -33.36 -6.54
CA LYS A 114 -2.64 -34.03 -5.55
C LYS A 114 -1.49 -34.78 -6.23
N THR A 115 -0.31 -34.64 -5.66
CA THR A 115 0.91 -35.37 -6.03
C THR A 115 1.60 -35.88 -4.76
N ASP A 116 2.67 -36.66 -4.93
CA ASP A 116 3.51 -37.11 -3.79
C ASP A 116 4.24 -35.95 -3.10
N ASP A 117 4.40 -34.82 -3.79
CA ASP A 117 5.10 -33.62 -3.32
C ASP A 117 4.17 -32.57 -2.70
N GLY A 118 2.86 -32.83 -2.68
CA GLY A 118 1.82 -31.91 -2.23
C GLY A 118 0.78 -31.64 -3.31
N ILE A 119 -0.03 -30.60 -3.14
CA ILE A 119 -1.06 -30.22 -4.12
C ILE A 119 -0.44 -29.25 -5.13
N PHE A 120 -0.22 -29.71 -6.36
CA PHE A 120 0.39 -28.90 -7.41
C PHE A 120 -0.57 -27.81 -7.88
N ALA A 121 -0.16 -26.55 -7.73
CA ALA A 121 -0.98 -25.38 -8.02
C ALA A 121 -1.09 -25.05 -9.52
N SER A 122 -1.35 -26.06 -10.37
CA SER A 122 -1.34 -25.91 -11.84
C SER A 122 -2.40 -24.93 -12.36
N TRP A 123 -3.40 -24.63 -11.55
CA TRP A 123 -4.43 -23.64 -11.85
C TRP A 123 -3.94 -22.19 -11.75
N PHE A 124 -2.82 -21.93 -11.07
CA PHE A 124 -2.39 -20.58 -10.75
C PHE A 124 -1.38 -20.03 -11.78
N SER A 125 -1.69 -18.85 -12.31
CA SER A 125 -0.80 -18.05 -13.15
C SER A 125 -0.82 -16.60 -12.66
N GLY A 126 0.35 -16.01 -12.42
CA GLY A 126 0.43 -14.64 -11.92
C GLY A 126 1.80 -14.26 -11.36
N LYS A 127 1.91 -13.03 -10.87
CA LYS A 127 3.08 -12.57 -10.11
C LYS A 127 2.84 -12.71 -8.62
N VAL A 128 3.76 -13.36 -7.92
CA VAL A 128 3.74 -13.53 -6.47
C VAL A 128 4.85 -12.69 -5.87
N ARG A 129 4.48 -11.77 -4.97
CA ARG A 129 5.45 -11.02 -4.17
C ARG A 129 5.72 -11.74 -2.87
N LEU A 130 6.99 -11.86 -2.54
CA LEU A 130 7.49 -12.49 -1.33
C LEU A 130 8.29 -11.46 -0.55
N GLY A 131 8.18 -11.48 0.78
CA GLY A 131 8.92 -10.60 1.66
C GLY A 131 9.54 -11.33 2.84
N ARG A 132 10.69 -10.85 3.32
CA ARG A 132 11.28 -11.26 4.61
C ARG A 132 12.17 -10.16 5.19
N GLY A 133 12.42 -10.25 6.50
CA GLY A 133 13.17 -9.25 7.25
C GLY A 133 12.30 -8.06 7.66
N ASP A 134 12.93 -6.91 7.92
CA ASP A 134 12.22 -5.73 8.39
C ASP A 134 11.27 -5.17 7.33
N ILE A 135 10.13 -4.65 7.77
CA ILE A 135 9.20 -3.93 6.89
C ILE A 135 9.71 -2.50 6.71
N ILE A 136 10.08 -2.15 5.48
CA ILE A 136 10.65 -0.86 5.09
C ILE A 136 9.56 0.18 4.82
N ARG A 137 8.41 -0.25 4.27
CA ARG A 137 7.24 0.61 4.03
C ARG A 137 5.95 -0.14 4.34
N PHE A 138 5.04 0.52 5.06
CA PHE A 138 3.62 0.16 5.13
C PHE A 138 2.79 1.07 4.22
N GLY A 139 1.91 0.47 3.44
CA GLY A 139 0.99 1.15 2.55
C GLY A 139 -0.44 1.17 3.08
N ALA A 140 -1.39 1.44 2.19
CA ALA A 140 -2.74 1.83 2.60
C ALA A 140 -3.67 0.65 2.97
N GLY A 141 -3.40 -0.58 2.50
CA GLY A 141 -4.25 -1.75 2.74
C GLY A 141 -3.87 -2.97 1.90
N GLY A 142 -4.53 -4.10 2.14
CA GLY A 142 -4.23 -5.36 1.45
C GLY A 142 -2.78 -5.79 1.65
N PHE A 143 -2.12 -6.20 0.57
CA PHE A 143 -0.69 -6.58 0.59
C PHE A 143 0.27 -5.41 0.34
N ASP A 144 -0.18 -4.16 0.45
CA ASP A 144 0.66 -2.99 0.22
C ASP A 144 1.66 -2.76 1.36
N ARG A 145 2.75 -3.51 1.32
CA ARG A 145 3.94 -3.34 2.15
C ARG A 145 5.18 -3.74 1.37
N ASN A 146 6.35 -3.32 1.83
CA ASN A 146 7.64 -3.74 1.27
C ASN A 146 8.59 -4.12 2.39
N TYR A 147 9.25 -5.26 2.21
CA TYR A 147 10.22 -5.81 3.13
C TYR A 147 11.64 -5.45 2.69
N MET A 148 12.62 -5.58 3.60
CA MET A 148 14.04 -5.39 3.31
C MET A 148 14.52 -6.33 2.21
N GLU A 149 14.06 -7.58 2.23
CA GLU A 149 14.30 -8.51 1.15
C GLU A 149 12.99 -8.91 0.51
N GLU A 150 12.89 -8.74 -0.81
CA GLU A 150 11.74 -9.17 -1.58
C GLU A 150 12.16 -10.07 -2.75
N CYS A 151 11.29 -11.01 -3.08
CA CYS A 151 11.40 -11.81 -4.29
C CYS A 151 10.07 -11.73 -5.05
N VAL A 152 10.12 -11.48 -6.35
CA VAL A 152 8.95 -11.53 -7.22
C VAL A 152 9.08 -12.74 -8.12
N LEU A 153 8.17 -13.70 -7.94
CA LEU A 153 8.04 -14.86 -8.82
C LEU A 153 7.06 -14.53 -9.94
N THR A 154 7.39 -14.92 -11.17
CA THR A 154 6.40 -15.07 -12.23
C THR A 154 6.06 -16.54 -12.35
N ILE A 155 4.78 -16.88 -12.18
CA ILE A 155 4.28 -18.26 -12.21
C ILE A 155 3.32 -18.40 -13.39
N LYS A 156 3.48 -19.48 -14.13
CA LYS A 156 2.58 -19.90 -15.21
C LYS A 156 2.20 -21.35 -15.00
N ASP A 157 0.90 -21.60 -14.86
CA ASP A 157 0.31 -22.93 -14.69
C ASP A 157 0.99 -23.71 -13.55
N GLY A 158 1.19 -23.04 -12.40
CA GLY A 158 1.87 -23.57 -11.23
C GLY A 158 3.40 -23.62 -11.33
N VAL A 159 4.00 -23.31 -12.49
CA VAL A 159 5.45 -23.37 -12.72
C VAL A 159 6.07 -21.97 -12.64
N VAL A 160 7.10 -21.81 -11.82
CA VAL A 160 7.91 -20.59 -11.74
C VAL A 160 8.74 -20.46 -13.01
N THR A 161 8.47 -19.39 -13.77
CA THR A 161 9.17 -19.08 -15.04
C THR A 161 10.21 -17.99 -14.88
N ASP A 162 10.11 -17.15 -13.85
CA ASP A 162 11.07 -16.08 -13.56
C ASP A 162 11.12 -15.77 -12.05
N LYS A 163 12.28 -15.31 -11.57
CA LYS A 163 12.52 -14.92 -10.17
C LYS A 163 13.39 -13.65 -10.15
N VAL A 164 12.87 -12.58 -9.55
CA VAL A 164 13.62 -11.32 -9.39
C VAL A 164 13.73 -10.97 -7.91
N PHE A 165 14.97 -10.81 -7.43
CA PHE A 165 15.27 -10.45 -6.05
C PHE A 165 15.53 -8.95 -5.91
N TYR A 166 15.07 -8.39 -4.80
CA TYR A 166 15.27 -7.00 -4.43
C TYR A 166 15.79 -6.91 -3.00
N HIS A 167 16.76 -6.02 -2.80
CA HIS A 167 17.21 -5.59 -1.49
C HIS A 167 16.80 -4.12 -1.32
N ASN A 168 15.78 -3.92 -0.50
CA ASN A 168 15.17 -2.63 -0.24
C ASN A 168 15.77 -2.01 1.01
N SER A 169 15.83 -0.68 1.06
CA SER A 169 16.38 0.05 2.20
C SER A 169 15.65 1.36 2.46
N ARG A 170 15.75 1.86 3.69
CA ARG A 170 15.32 3.20 4.09
C ARG A 170 16.53 4.00 4.53
N LYS A 171 16.64 5.23 4.03
CA LYS A 171 17.55 6.24 4.54
C LYS A 171 16.71 7.31 5.24
N GLU A 172 16.99 7.50 6.53
CA GLU A 172 16.33 8.53 7.33
C GLU A 172 16.60 9.93 6.77
N GLY A 173 15.60 10.79 6.90
CA GLY A 173 15.63 12.17 6.44
C GLY A 173 14.31 12.88 6.76
N ILE A 174 14.08 14.02 6.14
CA ILE A 174 12.86 14.81 6.32
C ILE A 174 11.70 14.11 5.61
N LYS A 175 10.63 13.80 6.35
CA LYS A 175 9.45 13.09 5.84
C LYS A 175 8.53 14.03 5.06
N LEU A 176 7.69 13.47 4.19
CA LEU A 176 6.76 14.24 3.33
C LEU A 176 5.88 15.22 4.11
N LEU A 177 5.40 14.85 5.29
CA LEU A 177 4.62 15.75 6.16
C LEU A 177 5.44 16.96 6.64
N GLN A 178 6.71 16.75 7.00
CA GLN A 178 7.62 17.83 7.41
C GLN A 178 8.03 18.70 6.21
N ILE A 179 8.15 18.12 5.02
CA ILE A 179 8.36 18.86 3.77
C ILE A 179 7.17 19.77 3.48
N ARG A 180 5.92 19.27 3.62
CA ARG A 180 4.71 20.10 3.54
C ARG A 180 4.79 21.25 4.52
N ASP A 181 5.10 20.98 5.78
CA ASP A 181 5.12 22.01 6.83
C ASP A 181 6.19 23.07 6.54
N SER A 182 7.36 22.65 6.05
CA SER A 182 8.43 23.55 5.61
C SER A 182 8.02 24.40 4.40
N LEU A 183 7.35 23.80 3.41
CA LEU A 183 6.83 24.53 2.26
C LEU A 183 5.77 25.55 2.71
N GLN A 184 4.84 25.16 3.57
CA GLN A 184 3.81 26.06 4.09
C GLN A 184 4.42 27.25 4.86
N ALA A 185 5.46 27.03 5.65
CA ALA A 185 6.06 28.08 6.47
C ALA A 185 7.04 28.99 5.72
N HIS A 186 7.78 28.48 4.72
CA HIS A 186 8.94 29.17 4.15
C HIS A 186 8.85 29.42 2.65
N PHE A 187 7.75 29.07 1.99
CA PHE A 187 7.52 29.43 0.61
C PHE A 187 7.09 30.91 0.52
N PRO A 188 7.62 31.68 -0.46
CA PRO A 188 7.30 33.10 -0.62
C PRO A 188 5.92 33.28 -1.26
N TRP A 189 4.87 32.96 -0.51
CA TRP A 189 3.47 33.00 -0.95
C TRP A 189 3.05 34.40 -1.44
N GLU A 190 3.62 35.46 -0.85
CA GLU A 190 3.36 36.86 -1.19
C GLU A 190 3.71 37.23 -2.64
N LYS A 191 4.57 36.45 -3.29
CA LYS A 191 4.94 36.64 -4.71
C LYS A 191 3.89 36.12 -5.69
N PHE A 192 2.89 35.42 -5.19
CA PHE A 192 1.83 34.80 -5.97
C PHE A 192 0.47 35.28 -5.41
N PRO A 193 0.04 36.51 -5.72
CA PRO A 193 -1.20 37.05 -5.17
C PRO A 193 -2.45 36.23 -5.56
N GLU A 194 -2.40 35.47 -6.66
CA GLU A 194 -3.48 34.61 -7.14
C GLU A 194 -3.89 33.48 -6.17
N ILE A 195 -3.03 33.14 -5.21
CA ILE A 195 -3.28 32.11 -4.17
C ILE A 195 -3.59 32.69 -2.79
N SER A 196 -3.50 34.01 -2.61
CA SER A 196 -3.64 34.63 -1.28
C SER A 196 -5.08 34.57 -0.76
N GLY A 197 -5.23 34.37 0.56
CA GLY A 197 -6.52 34.38 1.25
C GLY A 197 -7.44 33.20 0.94
N LYS A 198 -6.91 32.14 0.32
CA LYS A 198 -7.68 30.96 -0.11
C LYS A 198 -6.99 29.66 0.24
N ARG A 199 -7.78 28.59 0.32
CA ARG A 199 -7.29 27.22 0.51
C ARG A 199 -6.98 26.61 -0.86
N HIS A 200 -5.72 26.24 -1.06
CA HIS A 200 -5.26 25.56 -2.27
C HIS A 200 -4.87 24.12 -1.96
N ILE A 201 -4.82 23.28 -2.99
CA ILE A 201 -4.37 21.89 -2.86
C ILE A 201 -3.21 21.68 -3.82
N ILE A 202 -2.07 21.25 -3.29
CA ILE A 202 -0.93 20.79 -4.08
C ILE A 202 -0.96 19.27 -4.16
N PHE A 203 -0.67 18.76 -5.35
CA PHE A 203 -0.49 17.36 -5.65
C PHE A 203 0.95 17.17 -6.14
N LEU A 204 1.69 16.30 -5.48
CA LEU A 204 3.00 15.84 -5.90
C LEU A 204 2.89 14.36 -6.30
N SER A 205 3.42 13.99 -7.46
CA SER A 205 3.54 12.61 -7.93
C SER A 205 4.84 12.41 -8.70
N ASP A 206 5.15 11.16 -9.06
CA ASP A 206 6.25 10.85 -9.98
C ASP A 206 7.59 11.44 -9.51
N PHE A 207 7.91 11.23 -8.23
CA PHE A 207 9.11 11.77 -7.60
C PHE A 207 10.37 11.09 -8.11
N ASP A 208 11.37 11.92 -8.45
CA ASP A 208 12.75 11.52 -8.65
C ASP A 208 13.58 12.02 -7.47
N LEU A 209 14.19 11.07 -6.74
CA LEU A 209 15.09 11.34 -5.63
C LEU A 209 16.45 10.72 -5.91
N SER A 210 17.52 11.37 -5.45
CA SER A 210 18.84 10.74 -5.40
C SER A 210 18.94 9.74 -4.25
N ALA A 211 19.92 8.85 -4.33
CA ALA A 211 20.22 7.88 -3.27
C ALA A 211 20.50 8.53 -1.90
N ASP A 212 21.01 9.75 -1.90
CA ASP A 212 21.43 10.45 -0.70
C ASP A 212 20.38 11.40 -0.12
N GLY A 213 19.22 11.57 -0.76
CA GLY A 213 18.11 12.39 -0.24
C GLY A 213 17.93 13.76 -0.89
N HIS A 214 18.52 14.01 -2.05
CA HIS A 214 18.20 15.20 -2.84
C HIS A 214 16.93 14.95 -3.67
N TYR A 215 16.00 15.89 -3.58
CA TYR A 215 14.90 16.02 -4.53
C TYR A 215 15.44 16.46 -5.91
N ILE A 216 15.17 15.67 -6.96
CA ILE A 216 15.58 15.97 -8.33
C ILE A 216 14.44 16.66 -9.08
N ASP A 217 13.29 15.99 -9.16
CA ASP A 217 12.06 16.53 -9.73
C ASP A 217 10.82 15.74 -9.26
N SER A 218 9.64 16.27 -9.56
CA SER A 218 8.36 15.56 -9.45
C SER A 218 7.34 16.20 -10.38
N ASN A 219 6.27 15.48 -10.70
CA ASN A 219 5.09 16.12 -11.26
C ASN A 219 4.38 16.93 -10.16
N VAL A 220 4.07 18.19 -10.44
CA VAL A 220 3.37 19.08 -9.50
C VAL A 220 2.10 19.59 -10.13
N LYS A 221 0.97 19.41 -9.46
CA LYS A 221 -0.29 20.04 -9.83
C LYS A 221 -0.74 20.93 -8.68
N ILE A 222 -1.34 22.06 -9.02
CA ILE A 222 -1.93 22.94 -8.02
C ILE A 222 -3.36 23.31 -8.42
N ARG A 223 -4.28 23.11 -7.49
CA ARG A 223 -5.66 23.57 -7.64
C ARG A 223 -5.74 25.03 -7.21
N LEU A 224 -5.83 25.92 -8.19
CA LEU A 224 -6.09 27.35 -8.02
C LEU A 224 -7.59 27.58 -8.19
N ASP A 225 -8.31 27.87 -7.10
CA ASP A 225 -9.78 27.93 -7.10
C ASP A 225 -10.44 26.65 -7.66
N LYS A 226 -11.10 26.77 -8.82
CA LYS A 226 -11.80 25.69 -9.54
C LYS A 226 -10.98 25.13 -10.71
N VAL A 227 -9.76 25.63 -10.94
CA VAL A 227 -8.92 25.26 -12.08
C VAL A 227 -7.70 24.48 -11.58
N MET A 228 -7.43 23.35 -12.22
CA MET A 228 -6.19 22.62 -12.00
C MET A 228 -5.12 23.18 -12.92
N THR A 229 -4.00 23.63 -12.35
CA THR A 229 -2.81 24.02 -13.10
C THR A 229 -1.83 22.85 -13.10
N GLU A 230 -1.53 22.33 -14.28
CA GLU A 230 -0.65 21.17 -14.48
C GLU A 230 0.56 21.48 -15.38
N ASP A 231 0.66 22.71 -15.88
CA ASP A 231 1.80 23.18 -16.66
C ASP A 231 3.05 23.23 -15.78
N GLN A 232 3.98 22.29 -16.00
CA GLN A 232 5.21 22.18 -15.21
C GLN A 232 6.15 23.39 -15.37
N SER A 233 5.91 24.25 -16.37
CA SER A 233 6.63 25.51 -16.58
C SER A 233 5.96 26.70 -15.89
N HIS A 234 4.77 26.52 -15.30
CA HIS A 234 4.07 27.61 -14.61
C HIS A 234 4.94 28.21 -13.48
N PRO A 235 4.98 29.55 -13.31
CA PRO A 235 5.87 30.20 -12.34
C PRO A 235 5.79 29.65 -10.92
N ILE A 236 4.57 29.44 -10.40
CA ILE A 236 4.36 28.88 -9.05
C ILE A 236 4.88 27.45 -8.92
N ILE A 237 4.67 26.59 -9.92
CA ILE A 237 5.13 25.19 -9.91
C ILE A 237 6.66 25.17 -9.94
N THR A 238 7.27 25.98 -10.80
CA THR A 238 8.73 26.13 -10.86
C THR A 238 9.31 26.59 -9.52
N ALA A 239 8.67 27.57 -8.87
CA ALA A 239 9.07 28.04 -7.56
C ALA A 239 8.92 26.96 -6.48
N ILE A 240 7.82 26.19 -6.50
CA ILE A 240 7.59 25.08 -5.56
C ILE A 240 8.71 24.04 -5.71
N LYS A 241 8.98 23.59 -6.94
CA LYS A 241 10.06 22.65 -7.24
C LYS A 241 11.42 23.17 -6.75
N LYS A 242 11.72 24.45 -6.98
CA LYS A 242 12.94 25.09 -6.46
C LYS A 242 12.99 25.03 -4.93
N LYS A 243 11.89 25.32 -4.24
CA LYS A 243 11.84 25.26 -2.78
C LYS A 243 11.99 23.84 -2.26
N LEU A 244 11.42 22.84 -2.94
CA LEU A 244 11.60 21.43 -2.61
C LEU A 244 13.07 20.98 -2.73
N LYS A 245 13.82 21.50 -3.72
CA LYS A 245 15.28 21.26 -3.88
C LYS A 245 16.11 21.83 -2.73
N GLU A 246 15.64 22.87 -2.05
CA GLU A 246 16.33 23.47 -0.89
C GLU A 246 16.15 22.65 0.39
N ILE A 247 15.13 21.80 0.46
CA ILE A 247 14.89 20.91 1.62
C ILE A 247 15.76 19.67 1.45
N TYR A 248 16.67 19.43 2.38
CA TYR A 248 17.60 18.30 2.35
C TYR A 248 18.07 17.90 3.76
N PRO A 249 18.34 16.61 4.03
CA PRO A 249 18.03 15.45 3.18
C PRO A 249 16.57 15.04 3.30
N TRP A 250 15.96 14.62 2.19
CA TRP A 250 14.67 13.92 2.21
C TRP A 250 14.87 12.51 2.76
N GLU A 251 13.83 11.98 3.41
CA GLU A 251 13.74 10.53 3.61
C GLU A 251 13.64 9.84 2.24
N VAL A 252 14.44 8.79 2.04
CA VAL A 252 14.46 8.04 0.79
C VAL A 252 14.28 6.56 1.06
N LEU A 253 13.32 5.97 0.35
CA LEU A 253 13.17 4.53 0.25
C LEU A 253 13.78 4.07 -1.07
N TYR A 254 14.69 3.11 -1.01
CA TYR A 254 15.11 2.34 -2.18
C TYR A 254 14.24 1.09 -2.25
N ILE A 255 13.25 1.09 -3.14
CA ILE A 255 12.33 -0.03 -3.29
C ILE A 255 12.31 -0.50 -4.74
N ASN A 256 12.51 -1.80 -4.95
CA ASN A 256 12.41 -2.45 -6.25
C ASN A 256 13.24 -1.75 -7.36
N GLY A 257 14.45 -1.31 -7.00
CA GLY A 257 15.37 -0.66 -7.94
C GLY A 257 15.16 0.84 -8.14
N LYS A 258 14.25 1.49 -7.39
CA LYS A 258 13.98 2.93 -7.52
C LYS A 258 14.03 3.64 -6.17
N TYR A 259 14.62 4.83 -6.17
CA TYR A 259 14.56 5.77 -5.05
C TYR A 259 13.24 6.54 -5.10
N ARG A 260 12.52 6.59 -3.98
CA ARG A 260 11.22 7.26 -3.88
C ARG A 260 10.92 7.64 -2.43
N PRO A 261 10.03 8.62 -2.21
CA PRO A 261 9.52 8.89 -0.86
C PRO A 261 8.52 7.80 -0.44
N GLU A 262 8.02 7.90 0.80
CA GLU A 262 7.04 6.98 1.37
C GLU A 262 5.78 6.83 0.50
N TYR A 263 5.23 7.93 -0.01
CA TYR A 263 4.04 7.92 -0.86
C TYR A 263 4.37 8.31 -2.30
N GLN A 264 3.89 7.51 -3.27
CA GLN A 264 4.02 7.84 -4.69
C GLN A 264 3.21 9.07 -5.10
N HIS A 265 2.14 9.34 -4.35
CA HIS A 265 1.27 10.49 -4.52
C HIS A 265 1.15 11.17 -3.16
N PHE A 266 1.45 12.46 -3.10
CA PHE A 266 1.33 13.23 -1.89
C PHE A 266 0.49 14.47 -2.17
N THR A 267 -0.68 14.53 -1.55
CA THR A 267 -1.63 15.62 -1.72
C THR A 267 -1.82 16.30 -0.38
N PHE A 268 -1.72 17.63 -0.35
CA PHE A 268 -1.91 18.38 0.87
C PHE A 268 -2.52 19.76 0.58
N PRO A 269 -3.41 20.23 1.48
CA PRO A 269 -3.87 21.59 1.42
C PRO A 269 -2.78 22.55 1.89
N ILE A 270 -2.75 23.74 1.32
CA ILE A 270 -2.03 24.90 1.87
C ILE A 270 -3.05 25.97 2.17
N ILE A 271 -2.87 26.61 3.33
CA ILE A 271 -3.66 27.73 3.80
C ILE A 271 -2.73 28.92 3.91
N ILE A 272 -2.98 29.94 3.10
CA ILE A 272 -2.27 31.22 3.16
C ILE A 272 -3.19 32.18 3.89
N LYS A 273 -2.82 32.57 5.11
CA LYS A 273 -3.56 33.59 5.86
C LYS A 273 -3.43 34.93 5.13
N SER A 274 -4.54 35.64 4.99
CA SER A 274 -4.50 37.03 4.51
C SER A 274 -3.76 37.88 5.55
N SER A 275 -2.95 38.84 5.11
CA SER A 275 -2.29 39.81 6.00
C SER A 275 -3.26 40.64 6.84
N ASN A 276 -4.57 40.57 6.57
CA ASN A 276 -5.61 41.25 7.34
C ASN A 276 -6.21 40.41 8.49
N ASP A 277 -5.76 39.16 8.68
CA ASP A 277 -6.24 38.28 9.78
C ASP A 277 -5.32 38.29 11.01
N GLU A 278 -4.30 39.15 11.04
CA GLU A 278 -3.58 39.46 12.28
C GLU A 278 -4.43 40.45 13.08
N THR A 279 -5.18 39.93 14.06
CA THR A 279 -5.83 40.75 15.09
C THR A 279 -4.75 41.58 15.79
N PRO A 280 -4.86 42.93 15.81
CA PRO A 280 -4.03 43.74 16.69
C PRO A 280 -4.35 43.38 18.14
N ASP A 281 -3.31 43.18 18.94
CA ASP A 281 -3.38 42.98 20.40
C ASP A 281 -4.19 44.08 21.12
#